data_AF-A0A812UBV6-F1
#
_entry.id   AF-A0A812UBV6-F1
#
_cell.length_a   1.000
_cell.length_b   1.000
_cell.length_c   1.000
_cell.angle_alpha   90.00
_cell.angle_beta   90.00
_cell.angle_gamma   90.00
#
_symmetry.space_group_name_H-M   'P 1'
#
loop_
_entity.id
_entity.type
_entity.pdbx_description
1 polymer ?
#
loop_
_entity_poly.entity_id
_entity_poly.type
_entity_poly.pdbx_seq_one_letter_code
_entity_poly.pdbx_strand_id
1 'polypeptide(L)'
;MGQPSRGMGGIRYFRTFIDVEEEPMSFPARAQSCPPANAEKFEEDLDLAAYVSELPGRAQEMKSKLTPPPSPSPPPRAPRASVPSLGSRGHPDLCSRPCIFFPFGCHLGDSCTHCHADHAGRSARLDKRQRLALQALGERGLLMLLLPHFRDRAAGAKVAPHTQGLIHMLEAALADMDQEEDPDVLSLGKKLEGVLSRMSLASLAGLVASRRFSRSSLPQRVQGELDRLRSVAT
;
A
#
# COMPACT_ATOMS: atom_id res chain seq x y z
N MET A 1 -34.14 47.21 -39.97
CA MET A 1 -34.80 45.96 -39.53
C MET A 1 -33.70 44.98 -39.13
N GLY A 2 -33.42 44.84 -37.83
CA GLY A 2 -32.39 43.93 -37.30
C GLY A 2 -33.06 42.78 -36.54
N GLN A 3 -32.70 41.54 -36.88
CA GLN A 3 -33.26 40.35 -36.23
C GLN A 3 -32.58 40.10 -34.87
N PRO A 4 -33.34 39.73 -33.81
CA PRO A 4 -32.75 39.37 -32.53
C PRO A 4 -32.20 37.93 -32.57
N SER A 5 -30.94 37.78 -32.15
CA SER A 5 -30.24 36.50 -31.98
C SER A 5 -30.84 35.71 -30.82
N ARG A 6 -31.30 34.49 -31.11
CA ARG A 6 -31.74 33.50 -30.11
C ARG A 6 -30.55 33.02 -29.29
N GLY A 7 -30.47 33.45 -28.03
CA GLY A 7 -29.54 32.89 -27.05
C GLY A 7 -29.92 31.44 -26.72
N MET A 8 -28.96 30.52 -26.79
CA MET A 8 -29.12 29.13 -26.38
C MET A 8 -29.31 29.10 -24.86
N GLY A 9 -30.49 28.66 -24.40
CA GLY A 9 -30.79 28.52 -22.98
C GLY A 9 -29.91 27.45 -22.34
N GLY A 10 -29.07 27.86 -21.40
CA GLY A 10 -28.32 26.95 -20.54
C GLY A 10 -29.25 26.17 -19.61
N ILE A 11 -28.98 24.89 -19.43
CA ILE A 11 -29.72 23.99 -18.54
C ILE A 11 -29.40 24.39 -17.10
N ARG A 12 -30.38 24.89 -16.34
CA ARG A 12 -30.27 25.11 -14.90
C ARG A 12 -30.89 23.92 -14.17
N TYR A 13 -30.06 23.19 -13.42
CA TYR A 13 -30.52 22.15 -12.51
C TYR A 13 -31.00 22.80 -11.21
N PHE A 14 -32.31 22.84 -11.00
CA PHE A 14 -32.88 23.21 -9.71
C PHE A 14 -33.19 21.94 -8.90
N ARG A 15 -32.71 21.89 -7.64
CA ARG A 15 -32.92 20.84 -6.61
C ARG A 15 -31.86 19.74 -6.47
N THR A 16 -30.58 20.08 -6.60
CA THR A 16 -29.51 19.30 -5.95
C THR A 16 -28.95 20.10 -4.78
N PHE A 17 -28.73 19.45 -3.64
CA PHE A 17 -28.33 20.01 -2.34
C PHE A 17 -26.94 20.68 -2.29
N ILE A 18 -26.37 21.03 -3.44
CA ILE A 18 -25.03 21.61 -3.56
C ILE A 18 -25.15 22.76 -4.56
N ASP A 19 -25.33 23.98 -4.05
CA ASP A 19 -25.07 25.19 -4.82
C ASP A 19 -23.54 25.32 -4.94
N VAL A 20 -22.99 24.83 -6.06
CA VAL A 20 -21.60 25.11 -6.44
C VAL A 20 -21.65 26.33 -7.35
N GLU A 21 -21.09 27.44 -6.89
CA GLU A 21 -20.76 28.57 -7.76
C GLU A 21 -19.65 28.11 -8.72
N GLU A 22 -19.99 27.94 -10.00
CA GLU A 22 -19.04 27.54 -11.03
C GLU A 22 -18.13 28.72 -11.39
N GLU A 23 -16.99 28.86 -10.70
CA GLU A 23 -15.86 29.60 -11.26
C GLU A 23 -15.33 28.84 -12.49
N PRO A 24 -14.88 29.53 -13.56
CA PRO A 24 -14.35 28.89 -14.76
C PRO A 24 -13.09 28.09 -14.42
N MET A 25 -13.28 26.81 -14.10
CA MET A 25 -12.20 25.89 -13.82
C MET A 25 -11.36 25.69 -15.07
N SER A 26 -10.14 26.21 -15.05
CA SER A 26 -9.06 25.79 -15.94
C SER A 26 -8.83 24.30 -15.72
N PHE A 27 -9.32 23.46 -16.63
CA PHE A 27 -9.08 22.02 -16.55
C PHE A 27 -7.58 21.76 -16.71
N PRO A 28 -6.93 21.09 -15.75
CA PRO A 28 -5.52 20.74 -15.87
C PRO A 28 -5.30 19.88 -17.13
N ALA A 29 -4.14 20.08 -17.77
CA ALA A 29 -3.76 19.32 -18.95
C ALA A 29 -3.90 17.82 -18.71
N ARG A 30 -4.54 17.13 -19.66
CA ARG A 30 -4.87 15.71 -19.60
C ARG A 30 -3.60 14.87 -19.33
N ALA A 31 -3.72 13.88 -18.44
CA ALA A 31 -2.61 12.95 -18.17
C ALA A 31 -2.19 12.25 -19.47
N GLN A 32 -0.87 12.16 -19.71
CA GLN A 32 -0.28 11.62 -20.95
C GLN A 32 -0.62 10.13 -21.22
N SER A 33 -1.19 9.43 -20.25
CA SER A 33 -1.66 8.05 -20.37
C SER A 33 -3.09 7.93 -20.92
N CYS A 34 -3.82 9.04 -21.08
CA CYS A 34 -5.13 8.99 -21.73
C CYS A 34 -4.94 8.87 -23.24
N PRO A 35 -5.54 7.85 -23.89
CA PRO A 35 -5.49 7.74 -25.34
C PRO A 35 -6.01 9.04 -25.99
N PRO A 36 -5.44 9.45 -27.14
CA PRO A 36 -5.88 10.64 -27.85
C PRO A 36 -7.40 10.55 -28.04
N ALA A 37 -8.12 11.58 -27.60
CA ALA A 37 -9.54 11.66 -27.90
C ALA A 37 -9.62 11.90 -29.40
N ASN A 38 -9.91 10.85 -30.18
CA ASN A 38 -10.37 11.02 -31.54
C ASN A 38 -11.68 11.82 -31.44
N ALA A 39 -11.60 13.11 -31.73
CA ALA A 39 -12.73 14.01 -31.84
C ALA A 39 -13.44 13.84 -33.19
N GLU A 40 -13.59 12.58 -33.63
CA GLU A 40 -14.54 12.29 -34.69
C GLU A 40 -15.93 12.38 -34.05
N LYS A 41 -16.72 13.33 -34.53
CA LYS A 41 -18.13 13.48 -34.14
C LYS A 41 -18.84 12.19 -34.53
N PHE A 42 -19.02 11.34 -33.55
CA PHE A 42 -19.67 10.06 -33.70
C PHE A 42 -21.19 10.28 -33.69
N GLU A 43 -21.82 10.11 -34.86
CA GLU A 43 -23.27 9.89 -34.97
C GLU A 43 -23.60 8.45 -34.49
N GLU A 44 -23.25 8.12 -33.24
CA GLU A 44 -23.26 6.75 -32.67
C GLU A 44 -24.27 6.56 -31.53
N ASP A 45 -25.16 7.54 -31.28
CA ASP A 45 -26.13 7.45 -30.18
C ASP A 45 -27.18 6.35 -30.40
N LEU A 46 -27.40 5.90 -31.64
CA LEU A 46 -28.34 4.83 -31.96
C LEU A 46 -27.75 3.42 -31.77
N ASP A 47 -26.44 3.24 -31.96
CA ASP A 47 -25.77 1.94 -31.78
C ASP A 47 -25.40 1.66 -30.31
N LEU A 48 -25.22 2.71 -29.51
CA LEU A 48 -24.89 2.55 -28.09
C LEU A 48 -26.06 1.95 -27.28
N ALA A 49 -27.30 2.31 -27.59
CA ALA A 49 -28.49 1.79 -26.91
C ALA A 49 -28.68 0.28 -27.18
N ALA A 50 -28.48 -0.15 -28.43
CA ALA A 50 -28.50 -1.56 -28.81
C ALA A 50 -27.40 -2.33 -28.07
N TYR A 51 -26.17 -1.81 -28.06
CA TYR A 51 -25.05 -2.44 -27.35
C TYR A 51 -25.31 -2.61 -25.84
N VAL A 52 -25.83 -1.57 -25.18
CA VAL A 52 -26.16 -1.64 -23.74
C VAL A 52 -27.27 -2.64 -23.47
N SER A 53 -28.24 -2.79 -24.37
CA SER A 53 -29.33 -3.76 -24.23
C SER A 53 -28.87 -5.22 -24.31
N GLU A 54 -27.73 -5.49 -24.95
CA GLU A 54 -27.16 -6.84 -25.09
C GLU A 54 -26.26 -7.27 -23.92
N LEU A 55 -25.78 -6.32 -23.10
CA LEU A 55 -24.87 -6.60 -21.98
C LEU A 55 -25.43 -7.62 -20.95
N PRO A 56 -26.71 -7.61 -20.57
CA PRO A 56 -27.27 -8.61 -19.66
C PRO A 56 -27.17 -10.03 -20.22
N GLY A 57 -27.41 -10.20 -21.52
CA GLY A 57 -27.33 -11.51 -22.20
C GLY A 57 -25.90 -12.06 -22.20
N ARG A 58 -24.91 -11.23 -22.55
CA ARG A 58 -23.49 -11.62 -22.47
C ARG A 58 -23.04 -11.93 -21.06
N ALA A 59 -23.48 -11.15 -20.06
CA ALA A 59 -23.16 -11.42 -18.67
C ALA A 59 -23.71 -12.77 -18.20
N GLN A 60 -24.92 -13.13 -18.64
CA GLN A 60 -25.55 -14.40 -18.30
C GLN A 60 -24.88 -15.59 -19.00
N GLU A 61 -24.44 -15.42 -20.26
CA GLU A 61 -23.68 -16.43 -21.00
C GLU A 61 -22.29 -16.68 -20.38
N MET A 62 -21.59 -15.62 -19.95
CA MET A 62 -20.34 -15.78 -19.21
C MET A 62 -20.55 -16.49 -17.88
N LYS A 63 -21.67 -16.23 -17.20
CA LYS A 63 -22.00 -16.86 -15.92
C LYS A 63 -22.33 -18.35 -16.05
N SER A 64 -22.95 -18.78 -17.15
CA SER A 64 -23.26 -20.20 -17.38
C SER A 64 -22.01 -21.02 -17.72
N LYS A 65 -21.09 -20.46 -18.52
CA LYS A 65 -19.78 -21.06 -18.86
C LYS A 65 -18.83 -21.19 -17.66
N LEU A 66 -19.07 -20.43 -16.60
CA LEU A 66 -18.25 -20.44 -15.38
C LEU A 66 -18.79 -21.33 -14.27
N THR A 67 -19.80 -22.19 -14.50
CA THR A 67 -20.16 -23.21 -13.51
C THR A 67 -18.94 -24.13 -13.32
N PRO A 68 -18.19 -23.99 -12.22
CA PRO A 68 -17.00 -24.80 -12.04
C PRO A 68 -17.48 -26.23 -11.77
N PRO A 69 -16.78 -27.26 -12.32
CA PRO A 69 -17.07 -28.64 -11.95
C PRO A 69 -17.02 -28.76 -10.42
N PRO A 70 -17.83 -29.65 -9.81
CA PRO A 70 -17.86 -29.84 -8.37
C PRO A 70 -16.43 -30.09 -7.88
N SER A 71 -15.88 -29.08 -7.21
CA SER A 71 -14.50 -29.11 -6.74
C SER A 71 -14.38 -30.27 -5.75
N PRO A 72 -13.44 -31.20 -5.93
CA PRO A 72 -13.25 -32.30 -5.00
C PRO A 72 -13.07 -31.71 -3.60
N SER A 73 -13.85 -32.22 -2.63
CA SER A 73 -13.79 -31.77 -1.25
C SER A 73 -12.32 -31.77 -0.78
N PRO A 74 -11.80 -30.63 -0.30
CA PRO A 74 -10.39 -30.56 0.07
C PRO A 74 -10.14 -31.57 1.19
N PRO A 75 -9.06 -32.36 1.11
CA PRO A 75 -8.77 -33.38 2.11
C PRO A 75 -8.67 -32.74 3.50
N PRO A 76 -9.09 -33.44 4.57
CA PRO A 76 -9.00 -32.95 5.94
C PRO A 76 -7.55 -32.56 6.22
N ARG A 77 -7.34 -31.28 6.54
CA ARG A 77 -6.02 -30.74 6.85
C ARG A 77 -5.53 -31.36 8.16
N ALA A 78 -4.69 -32.39 8.05
CA ALA A 78 -3.89 -32.83 9.18
C ALA A 78 -3.14 -31.61 9.74
N PRO A 79 -3.07 -31.44 11.08
CA PRO A 79 -2.27 -30.39 11.70
C PRO A 79 -0.82 -30.57 11.26
N ARG A 80 -0.37 -29.73 10.33
CA ARG A 80 1.01 -29.79 9.83
C ARG A 80 1.89 -29.28 10.97
N ALA A 81 2.76 -30.15 11.48
CA ALA A 81 3.81 -29.74 12.40
C ALA A 81 4.51 -28.51 11.80
N SER A 82 4.60 -27.42 12.55
CA SER A 82 5.15 -26.15 12.09
C SER A 82 6.66 -26.32 11.89
N VAL A 83 7.08 -26.76 10.70
CA VAL A 83 8.49 -26.76 10.35
C VAL A 83 8.93 -25.30 10.20
N PRO A 84 9.88 -24.82 11.00
CA PRO A 84 10.37 -23.46 10.89
C PRO A 84 11.03 -23.27 9.52
N SER A 85 10.57 -22.28 8.77
CA SER A 85 11.16 -21.87 7.51
C SER A 85 12.25 -20.82 7.71
N LEU A 86 13.13 -20.61 6.72
CA LEU A 86 14.07 -19.48 6.71
C LEU A 86 13.38 -18.13 6.94
N GLY A 87 12.19 -17.93 6.37
CA GLY A 87 11.39 -16.73 6.58
C GLY A 87 10.82 -16.56 7.98
N SER A 88 10.84 -17.61 8.82
CA SER A 88 10.36 -17.57 10.20
C SER A 88 11.40 -17.06 11.19
N ARG A 89 12.65 -16.86 10.75
CA ARG A 89 13.73 -16.34 11.60
C ARG A 89 13.40 -14.94 12.12
N GLY A 90 13.51 -14.75 13.43
CA GLY A 90 13.17 -13.50 14.10
C GLY A 90 11.67 -13.24 14.28
N HIS A 91 10.81 -14.26 14.20
CA HIS A 91 9.40 -14.13 14.56
C HIS A 91 9.24 -13.68 16.03
N PRO A 92 8.30 -12.78 16.38
CA PRO A 92 7.28 -12.15 15.50
C PRO A 92 7.69 -10.81 14.87
N ASP A 93 8.78 -10.18 15.31
CA ASP A 93 9.08 -8.77 14.99
C ASP A 93 9.92 -8.59 13.71
N LEU A 94 10.77 -9.55 13.39
CA LEU A 94 11.76 -9.50 12.31
C LEU A 94 11.49 -10.49 11.17
N CYS A 95 10.58 -11.44 11.37
CA CYS A 95 10.26 -12.46 10.38
C CYS A 95 9.79 -11.86 9.05
N SER A 96 9.98 -12.63 7.99
CA SER A 96 9.45 -12.31 6.67
C SER A 96 7.92 -12.31 6.66
N ARG A 97 7.34 -11.80 5.57
CA ARG A 97 5.89 -11.87 5.33
C ARG A 97 5.39 -13.33 5.43
N PRO A 98 4.19 -13.57 5.99
CA PRO A 98 3.58 -14.90 6.07
C PRO A 98 3.48 -15.57 4.71
N CYS A 99 3.80 -16.87 4.68
CA CYS A 99 3.71 -17.71 3.50
C CYS A 99 2.25 -17.98 3.16
N ILE A 100 1.80 -17.51 2.00
CA ILE A 100 0.43 -17.73 1.53
C ILE A 100 0.14 -19.20 1.21
N PHE A 101 1.18 -20.00 0.93
CA PHE A 101 1.07 -21.42 0.59
C PHE A 101 1.19 -22.34 1.79
N PHE A 102 1.70 -21.87 2.94
CA PHE A 102 1.86 -22.70 4.14
C PHE A 102 0.56 -23.40 4.56
N PRO A 103 -0.61 -22.72 4.59
CA PRO A 103 -1.87 -23.40 4.90
C PRO A 103 -2.20 -24.54 3.91
N PHE A 104 -1.83 -24.38 2.63
CA PHE A 104 -2.10 -25.36 1.56
C PHE A 104 -1.02 -26.45 1.45
N GLY A 105 0.08 -26.34 2.20
CA GLY A 105 1.28 -27.15 2.05
C GLY A 105 2.30 -26.45 1.16
N CYS A 106 3.21 -25.69 1.79
CA CYS A 106 4.33 -25.09 1.08
C CYS A 106 5.28 -26.18 0.57
N HIS A 107 5.58 -26.19 -0.73
CA HIS A 107 6.48 -27.16 -1.36
C HIS A 107 7.97 -26.90 -1.06
N LEU A 108 8.31 -25.67 -0.65
CA LEU A 108 9.70 -25.29 -0.31
C LEU A 108 10.13 -25.76 1.08
N GLY A 109 9.18 -26.14 1.95
CA GLY A 109 9.50 -26.63 3.29
C GLY A 109 10.30 -25.63 4.13
N ASP A 110 11.43 -26.08 4.66
CA ASP A 110 12.37 -25.31 5.47
C ASP A 110 13.08 -24.19 4.68
N SER A 111 13.33 -24.40 3.38
CA SER A 111 13.94 -23.42 2.48
C SER A 111 13.05 -22.24 2.10
N CYS A 112 11.77 -22.23 2.52
CA CYS A 112 10.85 -21.13 2.21
C CYS A 112 11.32 -19.80 2.82
N THR A 113 11.43 -18.76 2.01
CA THR A 113 11.81 -17.40 2.45
C THR A 113 10.68 -16.63 3.12
N HIS A 114 9.47 -17.20 3.17
CA HIS A 114 8.30 -16.67 3.84
C HIS A 114 8.06 -17.36 5.19
N CYS A 115 7.42 -16.65 6.13
CA CYS A 115 7.21 -17.16 7.47
C CYS A 115 6.12 -18.26 7.51
N HIS A 116 6.40 -19.37 8.18
CA HIS A 116 5.49 -20.49 8.44
C HIS A 116 4.94 -20.48 9.88
N ALA A 117 5.41 -19.58 10.73
CA ALA A 117 4.88 -19.45 12.08
C ALA A 117 3.46 -18.88 12.04
N ASP A 118 2.69 -19.21 13.08
CA ASP A 118 1.35 -18.65 13.24
C ASP A 118 1.46 -17.16 13.58
N HIS A 119 0.80 -16.33 12.77
CA HIS A 119 0.72 -14.90 13.03
C HIS A 119 -0.61 -14.64 13.71
N ALA A 120 -0.58 -14.60 15.05
CA ALA A 120 -1.71 -14.24 15.90
C ALA A 120 -2.09 -12.76 15.67
N GLY A 121 -2.80 -12.52 14.57
CA GLY A 121 -3.23 -11.19 14.13
C GLY A 121 -2.56 -10.74 12.83
N ARG A 122 -3.33 -10.04 12.00
CA ARG A 122 -2.79 -9.32 10.85
C ARG A 122 -1.96 -8.17 11.39
N SER A 123 -0.66 -8.11 11.05
CA SER A 123 0.15 -6.92 11.30
C SER A 123 -0.58 -5.70 10.75
N ALA A 124 -0.52 -4.58 11.50
CA ALA A 124 -1.18 -3.37 11.08
C ALA A 124 -0.67 -2.97 9.69
N ARG A 125 -1.60 -2.73 8.76
CA ARG A 125 -1.30 -2.33 7.38
C ARG A 125 -1.75 -0.91 7.17
N LEU A 126 -0.87 -0.12 6.56
CA LEU A 126 -1.21 1.21 6.09
C LEU A 126 -2.21 1.10 4.95
N ASP A 127 -3.29 1.87 5.02
CA ASP A 127 -4.25 2.01 3.93
C ASP A 127 -3.64 2.78 2.74
N LYS A 128 -4.40 2.90 1.64
CA LYS A 128 -3.92 3.60 0.44
C LYS A 128 -3.59 5.07 0.72
N ARG A 129 -4.43 5.78 1.48
CA ARG A 129 -4.27 7.21 1.77
C ARG A 129 -3.07 7.45 2.68
N GLN A 130 -2.89 6.62 3.71
CA GLN A 130 -1.77 6.65 4.64
C GLN A 130 -0.44 6.40 3.93
N ARG A 131 -0.39 5.43 3.01
CA ARG A 131 0.81 5.18 2.19
C ARG A 131 1.17 6.37 1.32
N LEU A 132 0.18 6.99 0.66
CA LEU A 132 0.40 8.20 -0.14
C LEU A 132 0.91 9.37 0.71
N ALA A 133 0.34 9.55 1.91
CA ALA A 133 0.79 10.57 2.85
C ALA A 133 2.25 10.35 3.29
N LEU A 134 2.62 9.10 3.62
CA LEU A 134 4.02 8.78 3.93
C LEU A 134 4.96 8.97 2.74
N GLN A 135 4.50 8.69 1.51
CA GLN A 135 5.27 8.91 0.29
C GLN A 135 5.46 10.40 -0.03
N ALA A 136 4.54 11.26 0.42
CA ALA A 136 4.65 12.71 0.24
C ALA A 136 5.64 13.36 1.23
N LEU A 137 5.85 12.78 2.41
CA LEU A 137 6.81 13.30 3.40
C LEU A 137 8.23 13.38 2.83
N GLY A 138 9.04 14.34 3.26
CA GLY A 138 10.48 14.30 3.00
C GLY A 138 11.19 13.07 3.63
N GLU A 139 12.43 12.81 3.21
CA GLU A 139 13.27 11.74 3.79
C GLU A 139 13.46 11.93 5.30
N ARG A 140 13.78 13.17 5.72
CA ARG A 140 13.92 13.59 7.11
C ARG A 140 12.63 13.39 7.90
N GLY A 141 11.51 13.88 7.36
CA GLY A 141 10.19 13.78 7.98
C GLY A 141 9.77 12.32 8.22
N LEU A 142 10.08 11.42 7.29
CA LEU A 142 9.85 9.98 7.48
C LEU A 142 10.68 9.42 8.62
N LEU A 143 11.98 9.71 8.68
CA LEU A 143 12.86 9.19 9.73
C LEU A 143 12.45 9.72 11.11
N MET A 144 12.14 11.01 11.22
CA MET A 144 11.60 11.61 12.44
C MET A 144 10.33 10.92 12.91
N LEU A 145 9.43 10.59 11.98
CA LEU A 145 8.18 9.91 12.28
C LEU A 145 8.38 8.46 12.72
N LEU A 146 9.29 7.72 12.08
CA LEU A 146 9.47 6.30 12.34
C LEU A 146 10.37 6.00 13.54
N LEU A 147 11.38 6.82 13.82
CA LEU A 147 12.40 6.57 14.86
C LEU A 147 11.83 6.31 16.27
N PRO A 148 10.84 7.08 16.78
CA PRO A 148 10.22 6.80 18.07
C PRO A 148 9.66 5.37 18.12
N HIS A 149 8.98 4.94 17.07
CA HIS A 149 8.41 3.60 16.98
C HIS A 149 9.47 2.50 16.87
N PHE A 150 10.62 2.76 16.25
CA PHE A 150 11.76 1.84 16.29
C PHE A 150 12.30 1.66 17.70
N ARG A 151 12.45 2.74 18.47
CA ARG A 151 12.93 2.69 19.86
C ARG A 151 11.96 1.93 20.76
N ASP A 152 10.67 2.24 20.67
CA ASP A 152 9.63 1.56 21.44
C ASP A 152 9.60 0.06 21.14
N ARG A 153 9.72 -0.31 19.85
CA ARG A 153 9.75 -1.72 19.43
C ARG A 153 11.02 -2.43 19.83
N ALA A 154 12.17 -1.77 19.73
CA ALA A 154 13.43 -2.34 20.19
C ALA A 154 13.42 -2.61 21.69
N ALA A 155 12.84 -1.72 22.50
CA ALA A 155 12.72 -1.89 23.94
C ALA A 155 11.84 -3.09 24.32
N GLY A 156 10.77 -3.35 23.56
CA GLY A 156 9.85 -4.47 23.82
C GLY A 156 10.25 -5.81 23.21
N ALA A 157 11.12 -5.82 22.20
CA ALA A 157 11.46 -7.03 21.48
C ALA A 157 12.57 -7.84 22.17
N LYS A 158 12.50 -9.18 22.08
CA LYS A 158 13.56 -10.10 22.58
C LYS A 158 14.93 -9.88 21.91
N VAL A 159 14.96 -9.12 20.83
CA VAL A 159 16.16 -8.79 20.03
C VAL A 159 16.74 -7.41 20.35
N ALA A 160 16.30 -6.77 21.43
CA ALA A 160 16.73 -5.44 21.88
C ALA A 160 18.24 -5.13 21.70
N PRO A 161 19.18 -5.95 22.20
CA PRO A 161 20.61 -5.61 22.12
C PRO A 161 21.13 -5.56 20.68
N HIS A 162 20.52 -6.32 19.78
CA HIS A 162 20.93 -6.37 18.39
C HIS A 162 20.32 -5.22 17.57
N THR A 163 19.10 -4.77 17.91
CA THR A 163 18.39 -3.69 17.20
C THR A 163 19.02 -2.30 17.38
N GLN A 164 19.92 -2.13 18.36
CA GLN A 164 20.56 -0.85 18.65
C GLN A 164 21.40 -0.34 17.46
N GLY A 165 22.05 -1.25 16.71
CA GLY A 165 22.82 -0.89 15.51
C GLY A 165 21.94 -0.27 14.42
N LEU A 166 20.73 -0.79 14.23
CA LEU A 166 19.75 -0.24 13.29
C LEU A 166 19.28 1.16 13.73
N ILE A 167 18.99 1.34 15.02
CA ILE A 167 18.54 2.64 15.57
C ILE A 167 19.63 3.69 15.38
N HIS A 168 20.88 3.41 15.77
CA HIS A 168 21.98 4.34 15.60
C HIS A 168 22.23 4.70 14.13
N MET A 169 22.06 3.74 13.22
CA MET A 169 22.17 4.00 11.78
C MET A 169 21.12 4.99 11.29
N LEU A 170 19.86 4.83 11.73
CA LEU A 170 18.77 5.74 11.38
C LEU A 170 18.94 7.13 12.02
N GLU A 171 19.43 7.19 13.26
CA GLU A 171 19.73 8.45 13.95
C GLU A 171 20.87 9.22 13.28
N ALA A 172 21.96 8.54 12.92
CA ALA A 172 23.06 9.15 12.18
C ALA A 172 22.59 9.69 10.83
N ALA A 173 21.79 8.90 10.10
CA ALA A 173 21.22 9.34 8.83
C ALA A 173 20.29 10.56 9.00
N LEU A 174 19.54 10.65 10.10
CA LEU A 174 18.72 11.81 10.41
C LEU A 174 19.57 13.05 10.78
N ALA A 175 20.69 12.86 11.47
CA ALA A 175 21.60 13.94 11.86
C ALA A 175 22.33 14.56 10.65
N ASP A 176 22.64 13.75 9.63
CA ASP A 176 23.29 14.20 8.40
C ASP A 176 22.36 14.98 7.44
N MET A 177 21.05 14.98 7.69
CA MET A 177 20.06 15.68 6.86
C MET A 177 19.84 17.12 7.34
N ASP A 178 19.81 18.05 6.39
CA ASP A 178 19.54 19.48 6.63
C ASP A 178 18.24 19.68 7.44
N GLN A 179 18.23 20.66 8.35
CA GLN A 179 17.07 20.97 9.17
C GLN A 179 16.01 21.70 8.35
N GLU A 180 15.17 20.95 7.66
CA GLU A 180 13.90 21.47 7.15
C GLU A 180 12.78 21.15 8.12
N GLU A 181 12.09 22.20 8.58
CA GLU A 181 10.87 22.04 9.37
C GLU A 181 9.71 21.75 8.41
N ASP A 182 9.18 20.53 8.51
CA ASP A 182 7.97 20.13 7.79
C ASP A 182 6.80 20.13 8.79
N PRO A 183 5.95 21.18 8.82
CA PRO A 183 4.87 21.31 9.78
C PRO A 183 3.85 20.17 9.68
N ASP A 184 3.77 19.49 8.53
CA ASP A 184 2.83 18.40 8.31
C ASP A 184 3.25 17.11 9.02
N VAL A 185 4.53 16.94 9.37
CA VAL A 185 5.05 15.74 10.04
C VAL A 185 4.35 15.48 11.37
N LEU A 186 4.17 16.53 12.19
CA LEU A 186 3.52 16.39 13.51
C LEU A 186 2.04 16.03 13.39
N SER A 187 1.34 16.63 12.43
CA SER A 187 -0.10 16.37 12.21
C SER A 187 -0.34 14.96 11.66
N LEU A 188 0.53 14.51 10.75
CA LEU A 188 0.47 13.17 10.18
C LEU A 188 0.89 12.11 11.20
N GLY A 189 1.87 12.43 12.05
CA GLY A 189 2.33 11.53 13.11
C GLY A 189 1.21 11.09 14.03
N LYS A 190 0.44 12.04 14.57
CA LYS A 190 -0.73 11.74 15.42
C LYS A 190 -1.77 10.85 14.73
N LYS A 191 -1.96 11.01 13.41
CA LYS A 191 -2.91 10.19 12.63
C LYS A 191 -2.41 8.77 12.40
N LEU A 192 -1.09 8.58 12.29
CA LEU A 192 -0.47 7.29 11.97
C LEU A 192 0.00 6.53 13.22
N GLU A 193 0.14 7.19 14.37
CA GLU A 193 0.67 6.63 15.62
C GLU A 193 0.02 5.30 16.00
N GLY A 194 -1.32 5.21 15.98
CA GLY A 194 -2.04 3.98 16.31
C GLY A 194 -1.82 2.82 15.31
N VAL A 195 -1.41 3.11 14.08
CA VAL A 195 -1.07 2.08 13.08
C VAL A 195 0.40 1.70 13.20
N LEU A 196 1.30 2.69 13.24
CA LEU A 196 2.75 2.49 13.32
C LEU A 196 3.17 1.76 14.60
N SER A 197 2.57 2.13 15.75
CA SER A 197 2.80 1.45 17.03
C SER A 197 2.43 -0.04 17.01
N ARG A 198 1.56 -0.49 16.10
CA ARG A 198 1.16 -1.90 15.94
C ARG A 198 1.91 -2.64 14.83
N MET A 199 2.80 -1.97 14.10
CA MET A 199 3.63 -2.60 13.08
C MET A 199 4.83 -3.30 13.70
N SER A 200 5.20 -4.45 13.15
CA SER A 200 6.45 -5.17 13.45
C SER A 200 7.67 -4.35 13.02
N LEU A 201 8.83 -4.58 13.65
CA LEU A 201 10.09 -3.91 13.31
C LEU A 201 10.48 -4.11 11.82
N ALA A 202 10.30 -5.32 11.27
CA ALA A 202 10.54 -5.59 9.85
C ALA A 202 9.64 -4.77 8.92
N SER A 203 8.39 -4.51 9.32
CA SER A 203 7.46 -3.70 8.52
C SER A 203 7.85 -2.22 8.54
N LEU A 204 8.29 -1.69 9.69
CA LEU A 204 8.80 -0.32 9.81
C LEU A 204 10.08 -0.14 8.99
N ALA A 205 11.02 -1.08 9.09
CA ALA A 205 12.25 -1.05 8.30
C ALA A 205 12.00 -1.23 6.80
N GLY A 206 10.98 -2.01 6.41
CA GLY A 206 10.52 -2.08 5.03
C GLY A 206 10.05 -0.74 4.45
N LEU A 207 9.44 0.14 5.27
CA LEU A 207 9.07 1.48 4.82
C LEU A 207 10.30 2.31 4.46
N VAL A 208 11.35 2.24 5.27
CA VAL A 208 12.64 2.90 4.99
C VAL A 208 13.32 2.26 3.77
N ALA A 209 13.41 0.93 3.71
CA ALA A 209 14.08 0.21 2.63
C ALA A 209 13.38 0.38 1.27
N SER A 210 12.07 0.62 1.25
CA SER A 210 11.31 0.86 0.02
C SER A 210 11.49 2.27 -0.56
N ARG A 211 12.09 3.19 0.21
CA ARG A 211 12.23 4.58 -0.16
C ARG A 211 13.57 4.84 -0.85
N ARG A 212 13.55 5.70 -1.87
CA ARG A 212 14.77 6.20 -2.50
C ARG A 212 15.27 7.38 -1.69
N PHE A 213 16.45 7.22 -1.07
CA PHE A 213 17.14 8.30 -0.38
C PHE A 213 18.18 8.91 -1.31
N SER A 214 18.18 10.23 -1.41
CA SER A 214 18.94 10.97 -2.43
C SER A 214 20.43 11.01 -2.12
N ARG A 215 20.80 11.03 -0.84
CA ARG A 215 22.19 11.24 -0.37
C ARG A 215 22.81 10.01 0.30
N SER A 216 22.07 8.91 0.50
CA SER A 216 22.56 7.79 1.30
C SER A 216 22.19 6.42 0.74
N SER A 217 23.09 5.45 0.91
CA SER A 217 22.83 4.01 0.74
C SER A 217 22.04 3.42 1.90
N LEU A 218 21.24 4.25 2.59
CA LEU A 218 20.51 3.88 3.79
C LEU A 218 19.58 2.67 3.56
N PRO A 219 18.80 2.58 2.45
CA PRO A 219 17.96 1.41 2.19
C PRO A 219 18.74 0.09 2.18
N GLN A 220 19.89 0.06 1.53
CA GLN A 220 20.73 -1.13 1.44
C GLN A 220 21.33 -1.49 2.80
N ARG A 221 21.77 -0.49 3.56
CA ARG A 221 22.33 -0.70 4.90
C ARG A 221 21.26 -1.20 5.88
N VAL A 222 20.06 -0.62 5.85
CA VAL A 222 18.92 -1.07 6.66
C VAL A 222 18.53 -2.50 6.30
N GLN A 223 18.48 -2.84 5.02
CA GLN A 223 18.18 -4.20 4.57
C GLN A 223 19.26 -5.20 5.02
N GLY A 224 20.54 -4.86 4.87
CA GLY A 224 21.65 -5.70 5.34
C GLY A 224 21.62 -5.91 6.85
N GLU A 225 21.30 -4.86 7.62
CA GLU A 225 21.17 -4.97 9.07
C GLU A 225 19.96 -5.82 9.47
N LEU A 226 18.81 -5.71 8.78
CA LEU A 226 17.68 -6.62 8.99
C LEU A 226 18.07 -8.09 8.75
N ASP A 227 18.82 -8.36 7.70
CA ASP A 227 19.23 -9.73 7.37
C ASP A 227 20.25 -10.27 8.39
N ARG A 228 21.12 -9.41 8.93
CA ARG A 228 21.98 -9.71 10.09
C ARG A 228 21.16 -10.00 11.35
N LEU A 229 20.14 -9.20 11.64
CA LEU A 229 19.28 -9.43 12.81
C LEU A 229 18.52 -10.75 12.72
N ARG A 230 18.04 -11.10 11.51
CA ARG A 230 17.37 -12.39 11.26
C ARG A 230 18.31 -13.58 11.42
N SER A 231 19.59 -13.45 11.07
CA SER A 231 20.55 -14.55 11.23
C SER A 231 20.92 -14.81 12.70
N VAL A 232 20.86 -13.78 13.55
CA VAL A 232 21.15 -13.90 14.99
C VAL A 232 19.93 -14.36 15.80
N ALA A 233 18.71 -14.08 15.34
CA ALA A 233 17.47 -14.39 16.04
C ALA A 233 16.95 -15.84 15.86
N THR A 234 17.80 -16.76 15.40
CA THR A 234 17.49 -18.20 15.25
C THR A 234 17.53 -18.93 16.58
#